data_AF-A0A9D6U355-F1
#
_entry.id   AF-A0A9D6U355-F1
#
_cell.length_a   1.000
_cell.length_b   1.000
_cell.length_c   1.000
_cell.angle_alpha   90.00
_cell.angle_beta   90.00
_cell.angle_gamma   90.00
#
_symmetry.space_group_name_H-M   'P 1'
#
loop_
_entity.id
_entity.type
_entity.pdbx_description
1 polymer ?
#
loop_
_entity_poly.entity_id
_entity_poly.type
_entity_poly.pdbx_seq_one_letter_code
_entity_poly.pdbx_strand_id
1 'polypeptide(L)'
;MKRKVQVIMGITLAMVLLATAAPAQLSEQELLINSPDFGDFHKAKEIKEKGKRSLKIWENYAEFLKKQPSRVKGLMRPGPGGLEVAYDEIWEQERDYDPTLVVRRAHHGKPFLVKLYWLQGKAQAFTVEKYCLTDPLTWEKLDKPGYKIIVLVDRKTILPVLAKLGEKEKAFAALPPGAHLQEAQKALAAGNPEEKDIKKRTYGRLEDARRHLEALQRQIKKLDEEAQKLLQEVENREKDLKKYKEVMQKAVKERTIKKREEAAKELDRDFLNKGFDVKIQLNGSEKTTIKMESVLFNRPMIFALIDKSDLLQNLRDAGFEEVVFSNKKIKFNWEIDLNS
;
A
#
# COMPACT_ATOMS: atom_id res chain seq x y z
N MET A 1 -16.67 16.59 -23.44
CA MET A 1 -17.12 16.19 -22.08
C MET A 1 -16.76 14.75 -21.69
N LYS A 2 -16.95 13.74 -22.56
CA LYS A 2 -16.70 12.31 -22.21
C LYS A 2 -15.30 11.97 -21.62
N ARG A 3 -14.23 12.67 -22.02
CA ARG A 3 -12.86 12.40 -21.51
C ARG A 3 -12.58 12.94 -20.11
N LYS A 4 -13.18 14.07 -19.69
CA LYS A 4 -13.04 14.57 -18.31
C LYS A 4 -13.74 13.63 -17.31
N VAL A 5 -14.84 13.01 -17.74
CA VAL A 5 -15.57 12.02 -16.94
C VAL A 5 -14.71 10.77 -16.70
N GLN A 6 -13.98 10.27 -17.69
CA GLN A 6 -13.12 9.08 -17.52
C GLN A 6 -11.93 9.29 -16.57
N VAL A 7 -11.31 10.47 -16.56
CA VAL A 7 -10.19 10.77 -15.64
C VAL A 7 -10.70 10.88 -14.20
N ILE A 8 -11.85 11.53 -13.99
CA ILE A 8 -12.46 11.63 -12.66
C ILE A 8 -12.87 10.24 -12.16
N MET A 9 -13.50 9.41 -13.00
CA MET A 9 -13.90 8.04 -12.64
C MET A 9 -12.71 7.16 -12.26
N GLY A 10 -11.57 7.30 -12.96
CA GLY A 10 -10.34 6.56 -12.63
C GLY A 10 -9.75 6.94 -11.27
N ILE A 11 -9.75 8.24 -10.94
CA ILE A 11 -9.29 8.74 -9.62
C ILE A 11 -10.26 8.28 -8.51
N THR A 12 -11.57 8.28 -8.77
CA THR A 12 -12.55 7.79 -7.79
C THR A 12 -12.42 6.28 -7.57
N LEU A 13 -12.15 5.49 -8.62
CA LEU A 13 -11.98 4.05 -8.51
C LEU A 13 -10.69 3.66 -7.78
N ALA A 14 -9.60 4.41 -7.98
CA ALA A 14 -8.35 4.24 -7.23
C ALA A 14 -8.52 4.56 -5.73
N MET A 15 -9.28 5.61 -5.38
CA MET A 15 -9.62 5.90 -3.99
C MET A 15 -10.54 4.84 -3.36
N VAL A 16 -11.45 4.25 -4.12
CA VAL A 16 -12.35 3.17 -3.62
C VAL A 16 -11.59 1.86 -3.43
N LEU A 17 -10.60 1.53 -4.28
CA LEU A 17 -9.77 0.34 -4.13
C LEU A 17 -8.79 0.41 -2.95
N LEU A 18 -8.40 1.63 -2.53
CA LEU A 18 -7.61 1.84 -1.30
C LEU A 18 -8.42 1.60 -0.01
N ALA A 19 -9.76 1.54 -0.09
CA ALA A 19 -10.63 1.43 1.08
C ALA A 19 -11.02 -0.01 1.46
N THR A 20 -10.66 -1.03 0.68
CA THR A 20 -11.16 -2.41 0.88
C THR A 20 -10.12 -3.45 1.29
N ALA A 21 -8.90 -3.04 1.63
CA ALA A 21 -7.97 -3.95 2.30
C ALA A 21 -8.49 -4.19 3.72
N ALA A 22 -9.24 -5.29 3.91
CA ALA A 22 -9.63 -5.73 5.24
C ALA A 22 -8.36 -5.81 6.10
N PRO A 23 -8.31 -5.14 7.27
CA PRO A 23 -7.11 -5.12 8.09
C PRO A 23 -6.75 -6.57 8.41
N ALA A 24 -5.52 -6.97 8.05
CA ALA A 24 -5.01 -8.29 8.37
C ALA A 24 -5.18 -8.51 9.88
N GLN A 25 -5.99 -9.51 10.24
CA GLN A 25 -6.24 -9.82 11.64
C GLN A 25 -4.93 -10.29 12.26
N LEU A 26 -4.43 -9.54 13.24
CA LEU A 26 -3.19 -9.90 13.93
C LEU A 26 -3.31 -11.27 14.58
N SER A 27 -2.20 -11.99 14.58
CA SER A 27 -2.12 -13.32 15.18
C SER A 27 -2.27 -13.25 16.71
N GLU A 28 -2.76 -14.33 17.35
CA GLU A 28 -2.82 -14.40 18.82
C GLU A 28 -1.41 -14.24 19.45
N GLN A 29 -0.37 -14.69 18.74
CA GLN A 29 1.04 -14.52 19.11
C GLN A 29 1.45 -13.06 19.22
N GLU A 30 1.19 -12.25 18.18
CA GLU A 30 1.50 -10.82 18.18
C GLU A 30 0.73 -10.05 19.26
N LEU A 31 -0.52 -10.45 19.53
CA LEU A 31 -1.31 -9.82 20.59
C LEU A 31 -0.79 -10.15 21.99
N LEU A 32 -0.29 -11.36 22.21
CA LEU A 32 0.16 -11.82 23.53
C LEU A 32 1.62 -11.52 23.85
N ILE A 33 2.47 -11.31 22.84
CA ILE A 33 3.91 -11.09 23.05
C ILE A 33 4.20 -9.87 23.94
N ASN A 34 3.33 -8.85 23.90
CA ASN A 34 3.41 -7.63 24.70
C ASN A 34 2.15 -7.38 25.54
N SER A 35 1.51 -8.45 26.01
CA SER A 35 0.30 -8.28 26.77
C SER A 35 0.60 -7.64 28.14
N PRO A 36 -0.08 -6.54 28.52
CA PRO A 36 0.01 -6.02 29.88
C PRO A 36 -0.56 -7.01 30.92
N ASP A 37 -1.37 -7.97 30.47
CA ASP A 37 -1.97 -8.97 31.34
C ASP A 37 -1.11 -10.21 31.55
N PHE A 38 -0.38 -10.64 30.52
CA PHE A 38 0.45 -11.85 30.54
C PHE A 38 1.97 -11.57 30.55
N GLY A 39 2.39 -10.31 30.43
CA GLY A 39 3.79 -9.87 30.40
C GLY A 39 4.43 -9.91 29.01
N ASP A 40 5.70 -9.52 28.95
CA ASP A 40 6.54 -9.48 27.75
C ASP A 40 7.19 -10.84 27.48
N PHE A 41 6.93 -11.42 26.31
CA PHE A 41 7.46 -12.71 25.85
C PHE A 41 8.50 -12.60 24.73
N HIS A 42 9.00 -11.41 24.35
CA HIS A 42 10.01 -11.32 23.26
C HIS A 42 11.32 -12.07 23.56
N LYS A 43 11.61 -12.30 24.84
CA LYS A 43 12.78 -13.07 25.31
C LYS A 43 12.43 -14.49 25.74
N ALA A 44 11.22 -14.94 25.47
CA ALA A 44 10.82 -16.30 25.81
C ALA A 44 11.56 -17.30 24.93
N LYS A 45 11.94 -18.42 25.53
CA LYS A 45 12.47 -19.58 24.83
C LYS A 45 11.32 -20.31 24.15
N GLU A 46 11.35 -20.35 22.83
CA GLU A 46 10.41 -21.15 22.02
C GLU A 46 10.83 -22.62 22.03
N ILE A 47 9.90 -23.50 22.40
CA ILE A 47 10.09 -24.95 22.45
C ILE A 47 9.04 -25.57 21.53
N LYS A 48 9.48 -26.06 20.36
CA LYS A 48 8.60 -26.68 19.36
C LYS A 48 8.48 -28.18 19.64
N GLU A 49 7.47 -28.55 20.42
CA GLU A 49 7.21 -29.92 20.83
C GLU A 49 5.70 -30.18 20.79
N LYS A 50 5.29 -31.33 20.26
CA LYS A 50 3.89 -31.76 20.26
C LYS A 50 3.60 -32.67 21.44
N GLY A 51 2.57 -32.35 22.21
CA GLY A 51 2.22 -33.13 23.39
C GLY A 51 0.83 -32.85 23.94
N LYS A 52 0.49 -33.64 24.97
CA LYS A 52 -0.66 -33.41 25.85
C LYS A 52 -0.15 -33.39 27.28
N ARG A 53 -0.58 -32.43 28.08
CA ARG A 53 -0.14 -32.28 29.47
C ARG A 53 -1.31 -31.94 30.38
N SER A 54 -1.37 -32.67 31.51
CA SER A 54 -2.26 -32.35 32.61
C SER A 54 -1.64 -31.25 33.48
N LEU A 55 -2.17 -30.04 33.39
CA LEU A 55 -1.76 -28.90 34.22
C LEU A 55 -2.62 -28.88 35.48
N LYS A 56 -2.02 -29.07 36.65
CA LYS A 56 -2.73 -29.09 37.93
C LYS A 56 -2.52 -27.78 38.69
N ILE A 57 -3.63 -27.19 39.13
CA ILE A 57 -3.62 -26.07 40.06
C ILE A 57 -3.18 -26.59 41.43
N TRP A 58 -2.44 -25.78 42.18
CA TRP A 58 -2.03 -26.13 43.53
C TRP A 58 -3.26 -26.41 44.42
N GLU A 59 -3.28 -27.53 45.14
CA GLU A 59 -4.47 -28.01 45.87
C GLU A 59 -4.99 -26.99 46.89
N ASN A 60 -4.08 -26.27 47.56
CA ASN A 60 -4.41 -25.26 48.57
C ASN A 60 -4.65 -23.86 47.99
N TYR A 61 -4.72 -23.73 46.68
CA TYR A 61 -4.87 -22.45 46.02
C TYR A 61 -6.16 -21.70 46.43
N ALA A 62 -7.27 -22.43 46.64
CA ALA A 62 -8.52 -21.82 47.09
C ALA A 62 -8.39 -21.18 48.49
N GLU A 63 -7.63 -21.80 49.39
CA GLU A 63 -7.36 -21.24 50.72
C GLU A 63 -6.40 -20.05 50.62
N PHE A 64 -5.37 -20.15 49.77
CA PHE A 64 -4.46 -19.05 49.50
C PHE A 64 -5.20 -17.81 48.98
N LEU A 65 -6.15 -17.99 48.04
CA LEU A 65 -6.99 -16.92 47.53
C LEU A 65 -7.84 -16.26 48.61
N LYS A 66 -8.42 -17.04 49.52
CA LYS A 66 -9.21 -16.50 50.64
C LYS A 66 -8.35 -15.61 51.55
N LYS A 67 -7.10 -16.02 51.81
CA LYS A 67 -6.16 -15.27 52.67
C LYS A 67 -5.49 -14.09 51.96
N GLN A 68 -5.27 -14.16 50.66
CA GLN A 68 -4.50 -13.18 49.89
C GLN A 68 -5.17 -12.82 48.54
N PRO A 69 -6.43 -12.35 48.52
CA PRO A 69 -7.19 -12.15 47.28
C PRO A 69 -6.58 -11.06 46.38
N SER A 70 -5.90 -10.06 46.95
CA SER A 70 -5.27 -8.97 46.21
C SER A 70 -3.98 -9.36 45.47
N ARG A 71 -3.44 -10.56 45.71
CA ARG A 71 -2.17 -11.02 45.12
C ARG A 71 -2.32 -11.81 43.83
N VAL A 72 -3.56 -12.00 43.39
CA VAL A 72 -3.95 -12.87 42.29
C VAL A 72 -4.92 -12.12 41.40
N LYS A 73 -4.60 -11.98 40.10
CA LYS A 73 -5.54 -11.41 39.12
C LYS A 73 -6.77 -12.30 38.95
N GLY A 74 -7.94 -11.69 38.73
CA GLY A 74 -9.22 -12.39 38.49
C GLY A 74 -9.29 -13.23 37.21
N LEU A 75 -8.21 -13.30 36.42
CA LEU A 75 -8.09 -14.15 35.22
C LEU A 75 -7.83 -15.63 35.55
N MET A 76 -7.65 -15.98 36.82
CA MET A 76 -7.30 -17.34 37.21
C MET A 76 -8.52 -18.25 37.36
N ARG A 77 -8.33 -19.55 37.08
CA ARG A 77 -9.37 -20.56 37.26
C ARG A 77 -9.66 -20.75 38.77
N PRO A 78 -10.92 -20.63 39.24
CA PRO A 78 -11.24 -20.41 40.66
C PRO A 78 -11.24 -21.66 41.57
N GLY A 79 -10.59 -22.77 41.21
CA GLY A 79 -10.63 -23.97 42.05
C GLY A 79 -9.57 -25.01 41.74
N PRO A 80 -9.32 -25.96 42.66
CA PRO A 80 -8.43 -27.09 42.43
C PRO A 80 -8.94 -27.91 41.24
N GLY A 81 -8.05 -28.29 40.33
CA GLY A 81 -8.42 -29.04 39.14
C GLY A 81 -7.27 -29.19 38.15
N GLY A 82 -7.37 -30.22 37.32
CA GLY A 82 -6.53 -30.41 36.14
C GLY A 82 -7.09 -29.68 34.93
N LEU A 83 -6.21 -29.21 34.05
CA LEU A 83 -6.53 -28.83 32.68
C LEU A 83 -5.66 -29.67 31.76
N GLU A 84 -6.32 -30.49 30.95
CA GLU A 84 -5.63 -31.18 29.85
C GLU A 84 -5.39 -30.18 28.72
N VAL A 85 -4.13 -29.94 28.39
CA VAL A 85 -3.71 -29.01 27.34
C VAL A 85 -2.95 -29.77 26.28
N ALA A 86 -3.49 -29.76 25.06
CA ALA A 86 -2.75 -30.15 23.87
C ALA A 86 -1.93 -28.95 23.37
N TYR A 87 -0.70 -29.19 22.94
CA TYR A 87 0.18 -28.17 22.42
C TYR A 87 1.07 -28.71 21.30
N ASP A 88 1.51 -27.81 20.42
CA ASP A 88 2.58 -28.03 19.44
C ASP A 88 3.78 -27.09 19.62
N GLU A 89 3.65 -26.12 20.54
CA GLU A 89 4.68 -25.17 20.89
C GLU A 89 4.47 -24.65 22.33
N ILE A 90 5.57 -24.36 23.03
CA ILE A 90 5.58 -23.75 24.36
C ILE A 90 6.54 -22.56 24.33
N TRP A 91 6.08 -21.41 24.81
CA TRP A 91 6.96 -20.28 25.12
C TRP A 91 7.26 -20.27 26.61
N GLU A 92 8.53 -20.31 26.98
CA GLU A 92 8.98 -20.41 28.37
C GLU A 92 9.89 -19.23 28.74
N GLN A 93 9.66 -18.61 29.90
CA GLN A 93 10.46 -17.47 30.34
C GLN A 93 10.60 -17.44 31.87
N GLU A 94 11.81 -17.16 32.34
CA GLU A 94 12.07 -16.84 33.74
C GLU A 94 11.89 -15.34 34.01
N ARG A 95 11.19 -14.99 35.08
CA ARG A 95 10.93 -13.59 35.48
C ARG A 95 11.17 -13.40 36.96
N ASP A 96 11.76 -12.28 37.35
CA ASP A 96 11.88 -11.92 38.77
C ASP A 96 10.54 -11.50 39.39
N TYR A 97 9.60 -11.06 38.55
CA TYR A 97 8.29 -10.59 38.92
C TYR A 97 7.25 -11.02 37.88
N ASP A 98 6.07 -11.42 38.33
CA ASP A 98 4.91 -11.64 37.46
C ASP A 98 3.67 -10.92 38.02
N PRO A 99 2.97 -10.11 37.21
CA PRO A 99 1.82 -9.35 37.66
C PRO A 99 0.59 -10.23 37.96
N THR A 100 0.59 -11.48 37.51
CA THR A 100 -0.48 -12.43 37.75
C THR A 100 -0.39 -13.00 39.17
N LEU A 101 0.83 -13.27 39.66
CA LEU A 101 1.10 -13.84 41.00
C LEU A 101 2.13 -13.02 41.77
N VAL A 102 1.69 -12.31 42.81
CA VAL A 102 2.60 -11.50 43.64
C VAL A 102 3.04 -12.27 44.88
N VAL A 103 4.34 -12.55 45.01
CA VAL A 103 4.96 -13.08 46.24
C VAL A 103 5.87 -12.00 46.84
N ARG A 104 5.86 -11.84 48.18
CA ARG A 104 6.72 -10.85 48.86
C ARG A 104 8.20 -11.21 48.67
N ARG A 105 9.04 -10.20 48.50
CA ARG A 105 10.48 -10.34 48.24
C ARG A 105 11.22 -11.19 49.28
N ALA A 106 10.85 -11.06 50.56
CA ALA A 106 11.43 -11.84 51.66
C ALA A 106 11.21 -13.36 51.55
N HIS A 107 10.28 -13.79 50.68
CA HIS A 107 9.92 -15.19 50.47
C HIS A 107 10.21 -15.66 49.05
N HIS A 108 10.99 -14.88 48.28
CA HIS A 108 11.40 -15.26 46.93
C HIS A 108 12.37 -16.44 47.00
N GLY A 109 11.96 -17.57 46.42
CA GLY A 109 12.89 -18.61 45.98
C GLY A 109 13.40 -18.32 44.58
N LYS A 110 13.31 -19.30 43.68
CA LYS A 110 13.69 -19.17 42.27
C LYS A 110 12.83 -18.12 41.54
N PRO A 111 13.29 -17.58 40.39
CA PRO A 111 12.45 -16.79 39.48
C PRO A 111 11.10 -17.46 39.18
N PHE A 112 10.11 -16.66 38.82
CA PHE A 112 8.86 -17.17 38.26
C PHE A 112 9.16 -17.85 36.93
N LEU A 113 8.66 -19.05 36.74
CA LEU A 113 8.70 -19.72 35.45
C LEU A 113 7.34 -19.57 34.78
N VAL A 114 7.29 -18.77 33.73
CA VAL A 114 6.08 -18.47 32.99
C VAL A 114 6.07 -19.29 31.71
N LYS A 115 4.93 -19.93 31.42
CA LYS A 115 4.74 -20.71 30.19
C LYS A 115 3.45 -20.33 29.49
N LEU A 116 3.52 -20.24 28.16
CA LEU A 116 2.37 -20.08 27.29
C LEU A 116 2.34 -21.25 26.32
N TYR A 117 1.24 -22.00 26.34
CA TYR A 117 1.05 -23.21 25.55
C TYR A 117 0.29 -22.86 24.27
N TRP A 118 0.80 -23.28 23.13
CA TRP A 118 0.24 -22.99 21.82
C TRP A 118 -0.19 -24.28 21.13
N LEU A 119 -1.28 -24.20 20.37
CA LEU A 119 -1.70 -25.24 19.44
C LEU A 119 -2.13 -24.56 18.15
N GLN A 120 -1.44 -24.83 17.04
CA GLN A 120 -1.75 -24.26 15.73
C GLN A 120 -1.83 -22.72 15.76
N GLY A 121 -0.87 -22.08 16.43
CA GLY A 121 -0.79 -20.62 16.56
C GLY A 121 -1.84 -20.00 17.50
N LYS A 122 -2.57 -20.82 18.27
CA LYS A 122 -3.61 -20.37 19.22
C LYS A 122 -3.21 -20.69 20.66
N ALA A 123 -3.33 -19.71 21.55
CA ALA A 123 -2.97 -19.85 22.96
C ALA A 123 -3.98 -20.76 23.69
N GLN A 124 -3.51 -21.88 24.22
CA GLN A 124 -4.35 -22.87 24.90
C GLN A 124 -4.37 -22.69 26.41
N ALA A 125 -3.23 -22.31 27.00
CA ALA A 125 -3.12 -22.06 28.43
C ALA A 125 -1.93 -21.17 28.74
N PHE A 126 -2.01 -20.46 29.86
CA PHE A 126 -0.91 -19.69 30.44
C PHE A 126 -0.70 -20.17 31.88
N THR A 127 0.55 -20.42 32.25
CA THR A 127 0.92 -20.81 33.61
C THR A 127 2.01 -19.93 34.17
N VAL A 128 1.88 -19.61 35.46
CA VAL A 128 2.95 -18.99 36.25
C VAL A 128 3.29 -19.91 37.39
N GLU A 129 4.54 -20.36 37.42
CA GLU A 129 5.05 -21.26 38.44
C GLU A 129 5.99 -20.49 39.36
N LYS A 130 5.77 -20.55 40.68
CA LYS A 130 6.66 -19.96 41.67
C LYS A 130 7.06 -20.97 42.73
N TYR A 131 8.38 -21.10 42.90
CA TYR A 131 8.97 -21.85 44.00
C TYR A 131 9.14 -20.94 45.22
N CYS A 132 8.51 -21.32 46.34
CA CYS A 132 8.59 -20.60 47.60
C CYS A 132 9.54 -21.30 48.59
N LEU A 133 10.32 -20.50 49.33
CA LEU A 133 11.16 -20.97 50.45
C LEU A 133 10.38 -21.10 51.76
N THR A 134 9.19 -20.50 51.81
CA THR A 134 8.27 -20.53 52.94
C THR A 134 6.92 -21.09 52.49
N ASP A 135 6.14 -21.62 53.42
CA ASP A 135 4.77 -22.03 53.15
C ASP A 135 3.95 -20.81 52.68
N PRO A 136 3.23 -20.85 51.55
CA PRO A 136 2.49 -19.68 51.06
C PRO A 136 1.26 -19.32 51.90
N LEU A 137 0.76 -20.24 52.72
CA LEU A 137 -0.38 -20.05 53.61
C LEU A 137 0.06 -19.53 54.99
N THR A 138 1.13 -20.10 55.56
CA THR A 138 1.58 -19.79 56.93
C THR A 138 2.80 -18.86 56.99
N TRP A 139 3.55 -18.75 55.90
CA TRP A 139 4.83 -18.04 55.77
C TRP A 139 5.97 -18.59 56.63
N GLU A 140 5.78 -19.77 57.22
CA GLU A 140 6.82 -20.47 57.95
C GLU A 140 7.90 -21.00 57.00
N LYS A 141 9.15 -21.01 57.46
CA LYS A 141 10.27 -21.51 56.67
C LYS A 141 10.15 -23.02 56.50
N LEU A 142 10.35 -23.48 55.27
CA LEU A 142 10.28 -24.89 54.94
C LEU A 142 11.67 -25.52 55.01
N ASP A 143 11.74 -26.75 55.51
CA ASP A 143 12.99 -27.50 55.60
C ASP A 143 13.61 -27.79 54.22
N LYS A 144 12.77 -27.83 53.18
CA LYS A 144 13.19 -27.95 51.78
C LYS A 144 12.37 -26.98 50.91
N PRO A 145 12.97 -26.31 49.91
CA PRO A 145 12.24 -25.52 48.94
C PRO A 145 11.33 -26.44 48.11
N GLY A 146 10.05 -26.53 48.48
CA GLY A 146 9.16 -27.59 47.98
C GLY A 146 7.83 -27.11 47.39
N TYR A 147 7.36 -25.90 47.69
CA TYR A 147 6.02 -25.49 47.25
C TYR A 147 6.10 -24.76 45.92
N LYS A 148 5.45 -25.37 44.94
CA LYS A 148 5.25 -24.83 43.60
C LYS A 148 3.83 -24.30 43.50
N ILE A 149 3.67 -22.99 43.64
CA ILE A 149 2.40 -22.34 43.32
C ILE A 149 2.28 -22.33 41.80
N ILE A 150 1.28 -23.01 41.27
CA ILE A 150 0.95 -22.98 39.84
C ILE A 150 -0.34 -22.21 39.67
N VAL A 151 -0.20 -21.03 39.07
CA VAL A 151 -1.32 -20.29 38.49
C VAL A 151 -1.61 -20.85 37.12
N LEU A 152 -2.89 -21.02 36.81
CA LEU A 152 -3.35 -21.50 35.53
C LEU A 152 -4.48 -20.61 34.99
N VAL A 153 -4.29 -20.14 33.76
CA VAL A 153 -5.30 -19.43 32.97
C VAL A 153 -5.61 -20.29 31.75
N ASP A 154 -6.87 -20.66 31.58
CA ASP A 154 -7.33 -21.48 30.44
C ASP A 154 -7.63 -20.63 29.20
N ARG A 155 -7.74 -21.28 28.04
CA ARG A 155 -8.11 -20.63 26.79
C ARG A 155 -9.39 -19.80 26.90
N LYS A 156 -10.42 -20.32 27.57
CA LYS A 156 -11.71 -19.63 27.73
C LYS A 156 -11.52 -18.26 28.38
N THR A 157 -10.57 -18.15 29.30
CA THR A 157 -10.24 -16.91 30.00
C THR A 157 -9.27 -16.01 29.21
N ILE A 158 -8.39 -16.61 28.40
CA ILE A 158 -7.50 -15.87 27.49
C ILE A 158 -8.30 -15.18 26.37
N LEU A 159 -9.35 -15.81 25.84
CA LEU A 159 -10.11 -15.32 24.68
C LEU A 159 -10.68 -13.89 24.84
N PRO A 160 -11.37 -13.53 25.95
CA PRO A 160 -11.82 -12.15 26.16
C PRO A 160 -10.67 -11.13 26.23
N VAL A 161 -9.52 -11.51 26.80
CA VAL A 161 -8.34 -10.65 26.86
C VAL A 161 -7.77 -10.42 25.46
N LEU A 162 -7.66 -11.49 24.66
CA LEU A 162 -7.27 -11.41 23.25
C LEU A 162 -8.21 -10.50 22.44
N ALA A 163 -9.53 -10.62 22.63
CA ALA A 163 -10.49 -9.76 21.96
C ALA A 163 -10.27 -8.29 22.33
N LYS A 164 -10.10 -7.99 23.62
CA LYS A 164 -9.81 -6.63 24.10
C LYS A 164 -8.49 -6.08 23.55
N LEU A 165 -7.45 -6.91 23.48
CA LEU A 165 -6.16 -6.53 22.89
C LEU A 165 -6.28 -6.29 21.39
N GLY A 166 -7.02 -7.14 20.68
CA GLY A 166 -7.30 -6.97 19.26
C GLY A 166 -8.03 -5.67 18.95
N GLU A 167 -9.05 -5.31 19.74
CA GLU A 167 -9.76 -4.03 19.57
C GLU A 167 -8.88 -2.82 19.87
N LYS A 168 -8.06 -2.88 20.93
CA LYS A 168 -7.06 -1.84 21.21
C LYS A 168 -6.08 -1.67 20.07
N GLU A 169 -5.63 -2.78 19.49
CA GLU A 169 -4.64 -2.75 18.42
C GLU A 169 -5.22 -2.25 17.11
N LYS A 170 -6.46 -2.62 16.78
CA LYS A 170 -7.19 -2.04 15.65
C LYS A 170 -7.34 -0.53 15.83
N ALA A 171 -7.73 -0.07 17.02
CA ALA A 171 -7.85 1.35 17.32
C ALA A 171 -6.50 2.07 17.20
N PHE A 172 -5.41 1.45 17.67
CA PHE A 172 -4.05 1.97 17.52
C PHE A 172 -3.62 2.06 16.05
N ALA A 173 -3.81 1.00 15.26
CA ALA A 173 -3.41 0.96 13.85
C ALA A 173 -4.25 1.90 12.96
N ALA A 174 -5.47 2.23 13.38
CA ALA A 174 -6.35 3.17 12.69
C ALA A 174 -5.99 4.64 12.94
N LEU A 175 -5.06 4.94 13.86
CA LEU A 175 -4.63 6.31 14.09
C LEU A 175 -3.93 6.88 12.85
N PRO A 176 -4.27 8.11 12.44
CA PRO A 176 -3.54 8.77 11.36
C PRO A 176 -2.10 9.10 11.79
N PRO A 177 -1.17 9.29 10.83
CA PRO A 177 0.23 9.63 11.12
C PRO A 177 0.42 10.74 12.16
N GLY A 178 -0.34 11.83 12.03
CA GLY A 178 -0.28 12.96 12.96
C GLY A 178 -0.75 12.62 14.39
N ALA A 179 -1.70 11.69 14.55
CA ALA A 179 -2.17 11.26 15.86
C ALA A 179 -1.14 10.34 16.55
N HIS A 180 -0.46 9.45 15.80
CA HIS A 180 0.65 8.68 16.37
C HIS A 180 1.74 9.59 16.93
N LEU A 181 2.09 10.68 16.22
CA LEU A 181 3.08 11.64 16.68
C LEU A 181 2.63 12.37 17.97
N GLN A 182 1.35 12.79 18.04
CA GLN A 182 0.80 13.43 19.23
C GLN A 182 0.77 12.49 20.44
N GLU A 183 0.37 11.24 20.27
CA GLU A 183 0.37 10.26 21.36
C GLU A 183 1.80 9.91 21.82
N ALA A 184 2.77 9.81 20.90
CA ALA A 184 4.18 9.68 21.28
C ALA A 184 4.66 10.87 22.13
N GLN A 185 4.31 12.10 21.73
CA GLN A 185 4.64 13.31 22.48
C GLN A 185 3.97 13.33 23.85
N LYS A 186 2.70 12.93 23.96
CA LYS A 186 1.99 12.80 25.24
C LYS A 186 2.63 11.75 26.14
N ALA A 187 2.99 10.58 25.60
CA ALA A 187 3.66 9.51 26.35
C ALA A 187 5.00 9.99 26.93
N LEU A 188 5.77 10.76 26.16
CA LEU A 188 7.01 11.39 26.62
C LEU A 188 6.75 12.49 27.67
N ALA A 189 5.68 13.29 27.50
CA ALA A 189 5.35 14.41 28.38
C ALA A 189 4.66 14.02 29.70
N ALA A 190 4.04 12.83 29.79
CA ALA A 190 3.32 12.34 30.98
C ALA A 190 4.23 12.03 32.20
N GLY A 191 5.45 12.54 32.21
CA GLY A 191 6.41 12.44 33.29
C GLY A 191 5.99 13.20 34.54
N ASN A 192 5.17 12.59 35.40
CA ASN A 192 4.94 13.14 36.73
C ASN A 192 6.24 12.99 37.57
N PRO A 193 6.86 14.09 38.03
CA PRO A 193 8.06 14.04 38.84
C PRO A 193 7.93 13.31 40.17
N GLU A 194 6.70 13.11 40.66
CA GLU A 194 6.40 12.49 41.95
C GLU A 194 6.25 10.96 41.91
N GLU A 195 6.30 10.34 40.72
CA GLU A 195 6.15 8.89 40.60
C GLU A 195 7.40 8.15 41.11
N LYS A 196 7.25 7.46 42.26
CA LYS A 196 8.35 6.83 43.02
C LYS A 196 9.02 5.65 42.30
N ASP A 197 8.34 5.00 41.36
CA ASP A 197 8.88 3.85 40.63
C ASP A 197 9.56 4.29 39.33
N ILE A 198 10.87 4.56 39.42
CA ILE A 198 11.71 5.03 38.30
C ILE A 198 11.63 4.09 37.09
N LYS A 199 11.47 2.77 37.28
CA LYS A 199 11.41 1.83 36.17
C LYS A 199 10.12 1.98 35.37
N LYS A 200 8.97 2.11 36.04
CA LYS A 200 7.68 2.41 35.40
C LYS A 200 7.66 3.80 34.77
N ARG A 201 8.28 4.76 35.45
CA ARG A 201 8.41 6.16 35.00
C ARG A 201 9.18 6.28 33.68
N THR A 202 10.24 5.49 33.48
CA THR A 202 11.16 5.72 32.36
C THR A 202 10.99 4.70 31.23
N TYR A 203 10.82 3.40 31.52
CA TYR A 203 10.84 2.38 30.47
C TYR A 203 9.50 2.19 29.75
N GLY A 204 8.37 2.23 30.47
CA GLY A 204 7.05 2.06 29.84
C GLY A 204 6.74 3.18 28.84
N ARG A 205 7.08 4.42 29.19
CA ARG A 205 6.84 5.61 28.35
C ARG A 205 7.68 5.64 27.08
N LEU A 206 8.96 5.27 27.22
CA LEU A 206 9.86 5.20 26.08
C LEU A 206 9.41 4.12 25.10
N GLU A 207 8.94 2.98 25.60
CA GLU A 207 8.43 1.90 24.75
C GLU A 207 7.13 2.29 24.05
N ASP A 208 6.18 2.93 24.75
CA ASP A 208 4.95 3.44 24.13
C ASP A 208 5.25 4.49 23.04
N ALA A 209 6.10 5.47 23.34
CA ALA A 209 6.52 6.48 22.38
C ALA A 209 7.23 5.86 21.17
N ARG A 210 8.15 4.92 21.41
CA ARG A 210 8.85 4.17 20.35
C ARG A 210 7.87 3.43 19.46
N ARG A 211 6.88 2.75 20.05
CA ARG A 211 5.87 2.00 19.30
C ARG A 211 5.06 2.90 18.37
N HIS A 212 4.67 4.09 18.84
CA HIS A 212 3.99 5.08 18.00
C HIS A 212 4.89 5.60 16.85
N LEU A 213 6.19 5.82 17.11
CA LEU A 213 7.13 6.26 16.07
C LEU A 213 7.42 5.18 15.02
N GLU A 214 7.56 3.91 15.44
CA GLU A 214 7.74 2.79 14.51
C GLU A 214 6.48 2.57 13.64
N ALA A 215 5.28 2.72 14.21
CA ALA A 215 4.03 2.66 13.47
C ALA A 215 3.94 3.76 12.41
N LEU A 216 4.30 5.00 12.77
CA LEU A 216 4.39 6.14 11.86
C LEU A 216 5.35 5.85 10.69
N GLN A 217 6.55 5.32 10.98
CA GLN A 217 7.53 5.00 9.95
C GLN A 217 7.01 3.96 8.94
N ARG A 218 6.27 2.95 9.42
CA ARG A 218 5.64 1.95 8.54
C ARG A 218 4.57 2.56 7.65
N GLN A 219 3.76 3.48 8.17
CA GLN A 219 2.74 4.20 7.38
C GLN A 219 3.40 5.09 6.31
N ILE A 220 4.46 5.83 6.65
CA ILE A 220 5.21 6.67 5.70
C ILE A 220 5.79 5.82 4.56
N LYS A 221 6.44 4.70 4.89
CA LYS A 221 7.02 3.81 3.88
C LYS A 221 5.97 3.28 2.89
N LYS A 222 4.78 2.90 3.38
CA LYS A 222 3.67 2.48 2.52
C LYS A 222 3.21 3.61 1.59
N LEU A 223 3.07 4.83 2.11
CA LEU A 223 2.69 6.00 1.31
C LEU A 223 3.74 6.32 0.24
N ASP A 224 5.03 6.21 0.57
CA ASP A 224 6.12 6.42 -0.41
C ASP A 224 6.08 5.38 -1.54
N GLU A 225 5.86 4.10 -1.22
CA GLU A 225 5.72 3.02 -2.21
C GLU A 225 4.49 3.24 -3.12
N GLU A 226 3.37 3.70 -2.57
CA GLU A 226 2.16 4.04 -3.35
C GLU A 226 2.38 5.26 -4.25
N ALA A 227 3.05 6.31 -3.73
CA ALA A 227 3.38 7.50 -4.50
C ALA A 227 4.31 7.16 -5.69
N GLN A 228 5.29 6.28 -5.49
CA GLN A 228 6.17 5.81 -6.57
C GLN A 228 5.39 5.05 -7.65
N LYS A 229 4.43 4.20 -7.28
CA LYS A 229 3.56 3.50 -8.26
C LYS A 229 2.74 4.48 -9.09
N LEU A 230 2.16 5.51 -8.46
CA LEU A 230 1.40 6.54 -9.16
C LEU A 230 2.28 7.35 -10.11
N LEU A 231 3.50 7.73 -9.70
CA LEU A 231 4.46 8.41 -10.58
C LEU A 231 4.83 7.56 -11.79
N GLN A 232 5.04 6.25 -11.60
CA GLN A 232 5.32 5.34 -12.71
C GLN A 232 4.14 5.22 -13.68
N GLU A 233 2.91 5.20 -13.16
CA GLU A 233 1.70 5.19 -14.01
C GLU A 233 1.56 6.49 -14.82
N VAL A 234 1.86 7.64 -14.22
CA VAL A 234 1.87 8.93 -14.92
C VAL A 234 2.88 8.91 -16.07
N GLU A 235 4.12 8.46 -15.82
CA GLU A 235 5.16 8.37 -16.84
C GLU A 235 4.74 7.46 -18.02
N ASN A 236 4.10 6.33 -17.72
CA ASN A 236 3.60 5.41 -18.75
C ASN A 236 2.51 6.06 -19.61
N ARG A 237 1.57 6.78 -18.99
CA ARG A 237 0.51 7.50 -19.72
C ARG A 237 1.07 8.65 -20.57
N GLU A 238 2.12 9.33 -20.11
CA GLU A 238 2.80 10.35 -20.91
C GLU A 238 3.47 9.75 -22.15
N LYS A 239 4.13 8.59 -22.02
CA LYS A 239 4.70 7.85 -23.15
C LYS A 239 3.63 7.45 -24.17
N ASP A 240 2.48 6.97 -23.70
CA ASP A 240 1.37 6.59 -24.59
C ASP A 240 0.75 7.80 -25.29
N LEU A 241 0.59 8.92 -24.59
CA LEU A 241 0.14 10.17 -25.19
C LEU A 241 1.10 10.68 -26.26
N LYS A 242 2.41 10.55 -26.04
CA LYS A 242 3.43 10.91 -27.03
C LYS A 242 3.31 10.04 -28.29
N LYS A 243 3.26 8.71 -28.13
CA LYS A 243 3.06 7.77 -29.24
C LYS A 243 1.77 8.06 -30.01
N TYR A 244 0.67 8.34 -29.29
CA TYR A 244 -0.60 8.67 -29.91
C TYR A 244 -0.52 9.96 -30.74
N LYS A 245 0.14 11.00 -30.24
CA LYS A 245 0.36 12.25 -31.01
C LYS A 245 1.16 11.99 -32.29
N GLU A 246 2.21 11.19 -32.21
CA GLU A 246 3.04 10.82 -33.38
C GLU A 246 2.22 10.05 -34.43
N VAL A 247 1.43 9.06 -34.00
CA VAL A 247 0.53 8.29 -34.90
C VAL A 247 -0.54 9.19 -35.52
N MET A 248 -1.16 10.08 -34.73
CA MET A 248 -2.17 11.01 -35.24
C MET A 248 -1.58 12.01 -36.23
N GLN A 249 -0.40 12.55 -35.96
CA GLN A 249 0.29 13.44 -36.90
C GLN A 249 0.61 12.71 -38.21
N LYS A 250 1.10 11.46 -38.13
CA LYS A 250 1.36 10.64 -39.32
C LYS A 250 0.08 10.37 -40.12
N ALA A 251 -1.01 9.99 -39.46
CA ALA A 251 -2.30 9.74 -40.10
C ALA A 251 -2.89 11.00 -40.75
N VAL A 252 -2.75 12.17 -40.11
CA VAL A 252 -3.15 13.46 -40.70
C VAL A 252 -2.31 13.75 -41.95
N LYS A 253 -0.98 13.60 -41.88
CA LYS A 253 -0.10 13.80 -43.04
C LYS A 253 -0.46 12.87 -44.20
N GLU A 254 -0.64 11.57 -43.94
CA GLU A 254 -1.04 10.59 -44.96
C GLU A 254 -2.38 10.93 -45.60
N ARG A 255 -3.37 11.36 -44.80
CA ARG A 255 -4.68 11.79 -45.29
C ARG A 255 -4.58 13.02 -46.18
N THR A 256 -3.76 14.01 -45.82
CA THR A 256 -3.55 15.22 -46.62
C THR A 256 -2.85 14.90 -47.94
N ILE A 257 -1.81 14.05 -47.92
CA ILE A 257 -1.13 13.58 -49.14
C ILE A 257 -2.12 12.88 -50.07
N LYS A 258 -2.97 11.98 -49.53
CA LYS A 258 -3.97 11.27 -50.32
C LYS A 258 -5.00 12.21 -50.95
N LYS A 259 -5.45 13.25 -50.21
CA LYS A 259 -6.35 14.29 -50.74
C LYS A 259 -5.72 15.02 -51.94
N ARG A 260 -4.44 15.37 -51.87
CA ARG A 260 -3.70 16.02 -52.96
C ARG A 260 -3.55 15.10 -54.17
N GLU A 261 -3.28 13.80 -53.97
CA GLU A 261 -3.24 12.82 -55.05
C GLU A 261 -4.59 12.65 -55.76
N GLU A 262 -5.69 12.62 -55.00
CA GLU A 262 -7.05 12.53 -55.53
C GLU A 262 -7.38 13.79 -56.35
N ALA A 263 -7.10 14.99 -55.83
CA ALA A 263 -7.29 16.25 -56.55
C ALA A 263 -6.47 16.32 -57.84
N ALA A 264 -5.22 15.85 -57.82
CA ALA A 264 -4.39 15.80 -59.03
C ALA A 264 -4.96 14.87 -60.10
N LYS A 265 -5.54 13.71 -59.71
CA LYS A 265 -6.21 12.78 -60.63
C LYS A 265 -7.51 13.36 -61.19
N GLU A 266 -8.25 14.12 -60.39
CA GLU A 266 -9.46 14.82 -60.85
C GLU A 266 -9.11 15.90 -61.88
N LEU A 267 -8.08 16.71 -61.60
CA LEU A 267 -7.57 17.70 -62.55
C LEU A 267 -7.13 17.07 -63.86
N ASP A 268 -6.38 15.97 -63.81
CA ASP A 268 -5.92 15.25 -65.00
C ASP A 268 -7.11 14.85 -65.90
N ARG A 269 -8.16 14.29 -65.30
CA ARG A 269 -9.40 13.94 -66.00
C ARG A 269 -10.12 15.16 -66.56
N ASP A 270 -10.19 16.25 -65.80
CA ASP A 270 -10.86 17.48 -66.24
C ASP A 270 -10.16 18.13 -67.44
N PHE A 271 -8.83 18.15 -67.45
CA PHE A 271 -8.07 18.66 -68.60
C PHE A 271 -8.21 17.76 -69.82
N LEU A 272 -8.15 16.43 -69.63
CA LEU A 272 -8.34 15.46 -70.70
C LEU A 272 -9.73 15.58 -71.32
N ASN A 273 -10.79 15.71 -70.50
CA ASN A 273 -12.17 15.89 -70.94
C ASN A 273 -12.38 17.19 -71.73
N LYS A 274 -11.57 18.22 -71.46
CA LYS A 274 -11.54 19.49 -72.19
C LYS A 274 -10.66 19.44 -73.45
N GLY A 275 -10.07 18.29 -73.78
CA GLY A 275 -9.22 18.10 -74.95
C GLY A 275 -7.79 18.60 -74.78
N PHE A 276 -7.35 18.86 -73.55
CA PHE A 276 -5.98 19.25 -73.25
C PHE A 276 -5.15 18.05 -72.79
N ASP A 277 -4.03 17.80 -73.46
CA ASP A 277 -3.01 16.87 -72.97
C ASP A 277 -2.11 17.61 -71.97
N VAL A 278 -2.35 17.37 -70.68
CA VAL A 278 -1.61 17.96 -69.57
C VAL A 278 -1.02 16.84 -68.72
N LYS A 279 0.31 16.79 -68.64
CA LYS A 279 1.00 15.87 -67.73
C LYS A 279 1.07 16.48 -66.33
N ILE A 280 0.38 15.88 -65.37
CA ILE A 280 0.39 16.32 -63.97
C ILE A 280 1.41 15.51 -63.14
N GLN A 281 2.22 16.21 -62.36
CA GLN A 281 3.22 15.63 -61.45
C GLN A 281 3.10 16.29 -60.08
N LEU A 282 3.27 15.51 -59.01
CA LEU A 282 3.31 16.01 -57.64
C LEU A 282 4.74 15.96 -57.12
N ASN A 283 5.24 17.09 -56.62
CA ASN A 283 6.61 17.25 -56.15
C ASN A 283 6.67 17.51 -54.63
N GLY A 284 7.80 17.15 -54.02
CA GLY A 284 8.04 17.27 -52.58
C GLY A 284 7.60 16.05 -51.78
N SER A 285 8.14 15.88 -50.57
CA SER A 285 7.82 14.75 -49.68
C SER A 285 6.37 14.76 -49.19
N GLU A 286 5.77 15.95 -49.05
CA GLU A 286 4.36 16.13 -48.68
C GLU A 286 3.46 16.40 -49.90
N LYS A 287 4.01 16.39 -51.13
CA LYS A 287 3.27 16.65 -52.37
C LYS A 287 2.58 18.01 -52.43
N THR A 288 3.15 19.03 -51.78
CA THR A 288 2.58 20.38 -51.69
C THR A 288 2.71 21.17 -52.99
N THR A 289 3.58 20.75 -53.92
CA THR A 289 3.74 21.38 -55.24
C THR A 289 3.11 20.53 -56.33
N ILE A 290 2.20 21.10 -57.12
CA ILE A 290 1.64 20.47 -58.32
C ILE A 290 2.27 21.08 -59.58
N LYS A 291 2.88 20.23 -60.41
CA LYS A 291 3.46 20.63 -61.68
C LYS A 291 2.57 20.16 -62.83
N MET A 292 2.15 21.09 -63.67
CA MET A 292 1.31 20.85 -64.83
C MET A 292 2.13 21.14 -66.07
N GLU A 293 2.27 20.17 -66.96
CA GLU A 293 3.09 20.29 -68.16
C GLU A 293 2.25 20.11 -69.43
N SER A 294 2.26 21.10 -70.32
CA SER A 294 1.56 21.02 -71.61
C SER A 294 2.28 21.82 -72.69
N VAL A 295 2.25 21.33 -73.92
CA VAL A 295 2.81 22.03 -75.09
C VAL A 295 2.01 23.28 -75.46
N LEU A 296 0.77 23.38 -74.99
CA LEU A 296 -0.13 24.51 -75.25
C LEU A 296 0.02 25.63 -74.22
N PHE A 297 0.68 25.37 -73.09
CA PHE A 297 0.89 26.37 -72.06
C PHE A 297 1.78 27.51 -72.58
N ASN A 298 1.15 28.68 -72.75
CA ASN A 298 1.76 29.95 -73.07
C ASN A 298 1.24 31.00 -72.09
N ARG A 299 1.87 32.17 -72.05
CA ARG A 299 1.51 33.22 -71.09
C ARG A 299 0.03 33.62 -71.17
N PRO A 300 -0.58 33.93 -72.33
CA PRO A 300 -2.01 34.23 -72.41
C PRO A 300 -2.93 33.14 -71.86
N MET A 301 -2.65 31.88 -72.16
CA MET A 301 -3.45 30.74 -71.67
C MET A 301 -3.34 30.57 -70.16
N ILE A 302 -2.14 30.71 -69.60
CA ILE A 302 -1.92 30.61 -68.16
C ILE A 302 -2.64 31.74 -67.43
N PHE A 303 -2.55 32.98 -67.92
CA PHE A 303 -3.33 34.10 -67.38
C PHE A 303 -4.83 33.82 -67.46
N ALA A 304 -5.33 33.27 -68.57
CA ALA A 304 -6.74 32.92 -68.68
C ALA A 304 -7.16 31.80 -67.69
N LEU A 305 -6.31 30.80 -67.46
CA LEU A 305 -6.56 29.76 -66.46
C LEU A 305 -6.56 30.32 -65.03
N ILE A 306 -5.68 31.25 -64.73
CA ILE A 306 -5.58 31.88 -63.40
C ILE A 306 -6.74 32.82 -63.13
N ASP A 307 -7.02 33.75 -64.06
CA ASP A 307 -7.95 34.86 -63.84
C ASP A 307 -9.41 34.46 -64.08
N LYS A 308 -9.67 33.47 -64.95
CA LYS A 308 -11.03 33.11 -65.40
C LYS A 308 -11.53 31.77 -64.88
N SER A 309 -10.78 31.09 -64.02
CA SER A 309 -11.20 29.82 -63.44
C SER A 309 -10.90 29.73 -61.95
N ASP A 310 -11.65 28.90 -61.24
CA ASP A 310 -11.44 28.63 -59.81
C ASP A 310 -10.25 27.69 -59.54
N LEU A 311 -9.37 27.46 -60.54
CA LEU A 311 -8.27 26.50 -60.45
C LEU A 311 -7.37 26.76 -59.25
N LEU A 312 -6.91 28.00 -59.04
CA LEU A 312 -6.01 28.31 -57.92
C LEU A 312 -6.71 28.13 -56.57
N GLN A 313 -8.01 28.44 -56.48
CA GLN A 313 -8.78 28.24 -55.25
C GLN A 313 -8.96 26.74 -54.96
N ASN A 314 -9.29 25.95 -55.97
CA ASN A 314 -9.41 24.49 -55.83
C ASN A 314 -8.08 23.84 -55.41
N LEU A 315 -6.95 24.34 -55.93
CA LEU A 315 -5.63 23.87 -55.52
C LEU A 315 -5.31 24.27 -54.07
N ARG A 316 -5.64 25.49 -53.64
CA ARG A 316 -5.55 25.90 -52.22
C ARG A 316 -6.41 25.03 -51.32
N ASP A 317 -7.65 24.77 -51.69
CA ASP A 317 -8.60 23.98 -50.91
C ASP A 317 -8.17 22.49 -50.83
N ALA A 318 -7.49 21.99 -51.86
CA ALA A 318 -6.84 20.69 -51.85
C ALA A 318 -5.56 20.65 -50.99
N GLY A 319 -5.05 21.81 -50.58
CA GLY A 319 -3.90 21.98 -49.70
C GLY A 319 -2.56 22.01 -50.43
N PHE A 320 -2.54 22.41 -51.71
CA PHE A 320 -1.30 22.73 -52.41
C PHE A 320 -0.78 24.11 -52.00
N GLU A 321 0.54 24.24 -51.93
CA GLU A 321 1.25 25.49 -51.60
C GLU A 321 1.78 26.17 -52.86
N GLU A 322 2.00 25.41 -53.93
CA GLU A 322 2.61 25.92 -55.16
C GLU A 322 2.05 25.19 -56.38
N VAL A 323 1.85 25.93 -57.47
CA VAL A 323 1.59 25.37 -58.80
C VAL A 323 2.64 25.82 -59.81
N VAL A 324 3.16 24.87 -60.58
CA VAL A 324 4.16 25.11 -61.61
C VAL A 324 3.61 24.71 -62.98
N PHE A 325 3.36 25.70 -63.84
CA PHE A 325 3.03 25.44 -65.25
C PHE A 325 4.32 25.34 -66.05
N SER A 326 4.46 24.32 -66.90
CA SER A 326 5.67 24.10 -67.69
C SER A 326 5.34 23.77 -69.14
N ASN A 327 6.14 24.29 -70.08
CA ASN A 327 6.05 23.93 -71.49
C ASN A 327 7.40 23.46 -72.02
N LYS A 328 7.52 22.16 -72.34
CA LYS A 328 8.77 21.55 -72.83
C LYS A 328 9.29 22.13 -74.14
N LYS A 329 8.41 22.61 -75.04
CA LYS A 329 8.84 23.10 -76.35
C LYS A 329 9.58 24.44 -76.24
N ILE A 330 9.13 25.31 -75.35
CA ILE A 330 9.68 26.66 -75.17
C ILE A 330 10.53 26.81 -73.90
N LYS A 331 10.70 25.73 -73.12
CA LYS A 331 11.50 25.66 -71.88
C LYS A 331 11.16 26.75 -70.87
N PHE A 332 9.87 27.10 -70.77
CA PHE A 332 9.40 28.13 -69.86
C PHE A 332 8.59 27.50 -68.71
N ASN A 333 8.80 28.01 -67.49
CA ASN A 333 8.06 27.63 -66.29
C ASN A 333 7.41 28.89 -65.69
N TRP A 334 6.19 28.74 -65.18
CA TRP A 334 5.49 29.75 -64.40
C TRP A 334 5.17 29.15 -63.04
N GLU A 335 5.82 29.68 -62.00
CA GLU A 335 5.68 29.26 -60.61
C GLU A 335 4.76 30.24 -59.90
N ILE A 336 3.74 29.72 -59.22
CA ILE A 336 2.77 30.53 -58.50
C ILE A 336 2.66 30.00 -57.08
N ASP A 337 2.97 30.87 -56.12
CA ASP A 337 2.76 30.62 -54.70
C ASP A 337 1.28 30.80 -54.35
N LEU A 338 0.66 29.70 -53.91
CA LEU A 338 -0.76 29.65 -53.55
C LEU A 338 -1.02 30.20 -52.14
N ASN A 339 0.01 30.42 -51.34
CA ASN A 339 -0.09 30.99 -49.99
C ASN A 339 -0.08 32.53 -49.97
N SER A 340 0.12 33.17 -51.13
CA SER A 340 0.18 34.63 -51.29
C SER A 340 -1.19 35.32 -51.32
#